data_AF-A0A0D2KRJ5-F1
#
_entry.id   AF-A0A0D2KRJ5-F1
#
_cell.length_a   1.000
_cell.length_b   1.000
_cell.length_c   1.000
_cell.angle_alpha   90.00
_cell.angle_beta   90.00
_cell.angle_gamma   90.00
#
_symmetry.space_group_name_H-M   'P 1'
#
loop_
_entity.id
_entity.type
_entity.pdbx_description
1 polymer ?
#
loop_
_entity_poly.entity_id
_entity_poly.type
_entity_poly.pdbx_seq_one_letter_code
_entity_poly.pdbx_strand_id
1 'polypeptide(L)'
;KASEPQIGAINWTNNLVWALLGEIEKDNNYRVLFGKRDPSENTSGERKSMVYKRIAQAVLPDLFGINANTIRDRIKAKIEILTKTYARFATRLCATGEGVTDGDSQSTEKTLDFYISGEGPCVETPYHARNIWNEIEKEFIFFPALHRI
;
A
#
# COMPACT_ATOMS: atom_id res chain seq x y z
N LYS A 1 14.00 25.56 -27.77
CA LYS A 1 13.67 24.36 -26.96
C LYS A 1 12.18 24.41 -26.69
N ALA A 2 11.40 23.45 -27.19
CA ALA A 2 9.98 23.37 -26.86
C ALA A 2 9.85 23.06 -25.37
N SER A 3 9.05 23.86 -24.66
CA SER A 3 8.67 23.61 -23.27
C SER A 3 7.92 22.29 -23.22
N GLU A 4 8.38 21.33 -22.43
CA GLU A 4 7.64 20.09 -22.22
C GLU A 4 6.24 20.42 -21.67
N PRO A 5 5.18 19.73 -22.14
CA PRO A 5 3.84 19.93 -21.61
C PRO A 5 3.84 19.64 -20.10
N GLN A 6 3.56 20.68 -19.30
CA GLN A 6 3.48 20.56 -17.85
C GLN A 6 2.19 19.82 -17.47
N ILE A 7 2.33 18.65 -16.87
CA ILE A 7 1.18 17.92 -16.31
C ILE A 7 0.84 18.54 -14.95
N GLY A 8 -0.39 19.04 -14.79
CA GLY A 8 -0.92 19.51 -13.49
C GLY A 8 -0.99 18.40 -12.43
N ALA A 9 -1.34 18.75 -11.19
CA ALA A 9 -1.49 17.75 -10.12
C ALA A 9 -2.57 16.71 -10.46
N ILE A 10 -2.33 15.44 -10.13
CA ILE A 10 -3.31 14.37 -10.33
C ILE A 10 -4.35 14.45 -9.21
N ASN A 11 -5.63 14.51 -9.57
CA ASN A 11 -6.73 14.34 -8.62
C ASN A 11 -6.93 12.85 -8.31
N TRP A 12 -6.40 12.39 -7.16
CA TRP A 12 -6.50 11.00 -6.72
C TRP A 12 -7.87 10.70 -6.10
N THR A 13 -8.87 10.46 -6.94
CA THR A 13 -10.19 10.01 -6.51
C THR A 13 -10.14 8.58 -5.95
N ASN A 14 -11.16 8.18 -5.19
CA ASN A 14 -11.22 6.81 -4.65
C ASN A 14 -11.19 5.76 -5.76
N ASN A 15 -11.92 5.98 -6.85
CA ASN A 15 -11.91 5.07 -8.00
C ASN A 15 -10.52 4.91 -8.61
N LEU A 16 -9.74 6.00 -8.68
CA LEU A 16 -8.38 5.95 -9.21
C LEU A 16 -7.43 5.21 -8.26
N VAL A 17 -7.60 5.38 -6.96
CA VAL A 17 -6.83 4.62 -5.96
C VAL A 17 -7.19 3.14 -6.01
N TRP A 18 -8.47 2.78 -6.17
CA TRP A 18 -8.89 1.40 -6.35
C TRP A 18 -8.34 0.77 -7.63
N ALA A 19 -8.34 1.51 -8.75
CA ALA A 19 -7.70 1.06 -9.99
C ALA A 19 -6.19 0.82 -9.80
N LEU A 20 -5.51 1.72 -9.08
CA LEU A 20 -4.10 1.56 -8.72
C LEU A 20 -3.86 0.29 -7.88
N LEU A 21 -4.68 0.05 -6.85
CA LEU A 21 -4.55 -1.15 -6.02
C LEU A 21 -4.80 -2.43 -6.81
N GLY A 22 -5.81 -2.45 -7.69
CA GLY A 22 -6.07 -3.59 -8.56
C GLY A 22 -4.91 -3.90 -9.51
N GLU A 23 -4.20 -2.88 -10.02
CA GLU A 23 -2.97 -3.10 -10.79
C GLU A 23 -1.82 -3.62 -9.93
N ILE A 24 -1.71 -3.19 -8.68
CA ILE A 24 -0.68 -3.66 -7.74
C ILE A 24 -0.89 -5.13 -7.39
N GLU A 25 -2.13 -5.55 -7.14
CA GLU A 25 -2.49 -6.92 -6.73
C GLU A 25 -2.17 -7.97 -7.81
N LYS A 26 -2.03 -7.58 -9.09
CA LYS A 26 -1.62 -8.49 -10.16
C LYS A 26 -0.26 -9.10 -9.88
N ASP A 27 -0.15 -10.43 -9.92
CA ASP A 27 1.05 -11.17 -9.51
C ASP A 27 2.35 -10.66 -10.15
N ASN A 28 2.33 -10.35 -11.45
CA ASN A 28 3.50 -9.85 -12.17
C ASN A 28 4.00 -8.49 -11.63
N ASN A 29 3.11 -7.67 -11.08
CA ASN A 29 3.46 -6.39 -10.48
C ASN A 29 3.79 -6.56 -9.00
N TYR A 30 2.91 -7.25 -8.26
CA TYR A 30 3.06 -7.55 -6.84
C TYR A 30 4.43 -8.14 -6.53
N ARG A 31 4.81 -9.20 -7.26
CA ARG A 31 6.05 -9.95 -7.03
C ARG A 31 7.30 -9.09 -7.07
N VAL A 32 7.31 -8.09 -7.95
CA VAL A 32 8.45 -7.18 -8.13
C VAL A 32 8.44 -6.09 -7.06
N LEU A 33 7.26 -5.62 -6.64
CA LEU A 33 7.12 -4.50 -5.72
C LEU A 33 7.27 -4.92 -4.27
N PHE A 34 6.63 -6.01 -3.88
CA PHE A 34 6.45 -6.47 -2.50
C PHE A 34 7.14 -7.81 -2.22
N GLY A 35 7.58 -8.53 -3.26
CA GLY A 35 8.27 -9.81 -3.13
C GLY A 35 7.35 -11.00 -3.41
N LYS A 36 7.85 -12.21 -3.14
CA LYS A 36 7.13 -13.45 -3.46
C LYS A 36 6.02 -13.69 -2.44
N ARG A 37 4.89 -14.24 -2.91
CA ARG A 37 3.84 -14.76 -2.01
C ARG A 37 4.16 -16.19 -1.59
N ASP A 38 4.71 -16.97 -2.51
CA ASP A 38 5.12 -18.35 -2.26
C ASP A 38 6.67 -18.44 -2.28
N PRO A 39 7.30 -19.01 -1.23
CA PRO A 39 8.75 -19.22 -1.16
C PRO A 39 9.37 -19.91 -2.38
N SER A 40 8.60 -20.77 -3.06
CA SER A 40 8.99 -21.54 -4.25
C SER A 40 9.04 -20.71 -5.54
N GLU A 41 8.44 -19.52 -5.57
CA GLU A 41 8.48 -18.66 -6.75
C GLU A 41 9.90 -18.20 -7.04
N ASN A 42 10.25 -17.98 -8.31
CA ASN A 42 11.52 -17.34 -8.65
C ASN A 42 11.42 -15.82 -8.50
N THR A 43 12.51 -15.17 -8.06
CA THR A 43 12.58 -13.70 -8.08
C THR A 43 12.53 -13.22 -9.53
N SER A 44 11.72 -12.20 -9.78
CA SER A 44 11.74 -11.55 -11.09
C SER A 44 13.02 -10.75 -11.25
N GLY A 45 13.70 -10.87 -12.39
CA GLY A 45 14.81 -9.99 -12.77
C GLY A 45 14.35 -8.59 -13.22
N GLU A 46 13.04 -8.34 -13.23
CA GLU A 46 12.47 -7.06 -13.63
C GLU A 46 12.71 -5.97 -12.58
N ARG A 47 13.00 -4.75 -13.05
CA ARG A 47 13.20 -3.58 -12.18
C ARG A 47 11.85 -2.99 -11.76
N LYS A 48 11.73 -2.55 -10.50
CA LYS A 48 10.54 -1.83 -9.98
C LYS A 48 10.12 -0.64 -10.88
N SER A 49 11.06 0.05 -11.50
CA SER A 49 10.78 1.16 -12.42
C SER A 49 9.95 0.76 -13.65
N MET A 50 10.13 -0.46 -14.17
CA MET A 50 9.34 -0.98 -15.29
C MET A 50 7.91 -1.29 -14.85
N VAL A 51 7.75 -1.83 -13.64
CA VAL A 51 6.43 -2.07 -13.06
C VAL A 51 5.68 -0.77 -12.79
N TYR A 52 6.33 0.23 -12.19
CA TYR A 52 5.70 1.55 -12.02
C TYR A 52 5.28 2.17 -13.36
N LYS A 53 6.08 1.98 -14.41
CA LYS A 53 5.76 2.47 -15.76
C LYS A 53 4.55 1.74 -16.35
N ARG A 54 4.46 0.41 -16.18
CA ARG A 54 3.33 -0.41 -16.62
C ARG A 54 2.04 -0.03 -15.90
N ILE A 55 2.10 0.10 -14.57
CA ILE A 55 0.96 0.55 -13.75
C ILE A 55 0.55 1.96 -14.17
N ALA A 56 1.50 2.88 -14.39
CA ALA A 56 1.21 4.23 -14.85
C ALA A 56 0.44 4.24 -16.19
N GLN A 57 0.85 3.41 -17.14
CA GLN A 57 0.16 3.27 -18.42
C GLN A 57 -1.25 2.70 -18.28
N ALA A 58 -1.46 1.77 -17.34
CA ALA A 58 -2.76 1.15 -17.11
C ALA A 58 -3.74 2.08 -16.37
N VAL A 59 -3.26 2.80 -15.35
CA VAL A 59 -4.11 3.62 -14.46
C VAL A 59 -4.37 5.01 -15.03
N LEU A 60 -3.41 5.58 -15.77
CA LEU A 60 -3.47 6.95 -16.30
C LEU A 60 -2.96 7.01 -17.76
N PRO A 61 -3.59 6.28 -18.70
CA PRO A 61 -3.08 6.16 -20.08
C PRO A 61 -2.93 7.52 -20.78
N ASP A 62 -3.90 8.42 -20.60
CA ASP A 62 -3.89 9.73 -21.26
C ASP A 62 -2.71 10.60 -20.79
N LEU A 63 -2.52 10.69 -19.47
CA LEU A 63 -1.41 11.47 -18.90
C LEU A 63 -0.06 10.80 -19.18
N PHE A 64 -0.03 9.48 -19.24
CA PHE A 64 1.16 8.71 -19.57
C PHE A 64 1.63 8.97 -21.00
N GLY A 65 0.70 9.12 -21.95
CA GLY A 65 0.99 9.51 -23.33
C GLY A 65 1.65 10.89 -23.44
N ILE A 66 1.39 11.79 -22.48
CA ILE A 66 2.00 13.12 -22.41
C ILE A 66 3.41 13.07 -21.83
N ASN A 67 3.58 12.47 -20.64
CA ASN A 67 4.90 12.32 -20.01
C ASN A 67 4.97 11.06 -19.15
N ALA A 68 5.43 9.97 -19.76
CA ALA A 68 5.55 8.67 -19.11
C ALA A 68 6.44 8.67 -17.85
N ASN A 69 7.54 9.43 -17.85
CA ASN A 69 8.47 9.46 -16.71
C ASN A 69 7.84 10.16 -15.51
N THR A 70 7.21 11.31 -15.73
CA THR A 70 6.51 12.05 -14.67
C THR A 70 5.37 11.23 -14.08
N ILE A 71 4.55 10.56 -14.89
CA ILE A 71 3.43 9.74 -14.37
C ILE A 71 3.94 8.50 -13.64
N ARG A 72 5.00 7.85 -14.14
CA ARG A 72 5.68 6.77 -13.40
C ARG A 72 6.10 7.23 -12.00
N ASP A 73 6.73 8.39 -11.89
CA ASP A 73 7.23 8.89 -10.60
C ASP A 73 6.09 9.27 -9.66
N ARG A 74 4.98 9.79 -10.19
CA ARG A 74 3.76 10.05 -9.41
C ARG A 74 3.08 8.77 -8.91
N ILE A 75 3.06 7.72 -9.73
CA ILE A 75 2.56 6.40 -9.33
C ILE A 75 3.42 5.84 -8.20
N LYS A 76 4.75 5.86 -8.36
CA LYS A 76 5.68 5.46 -7.30
C LYS A 76 5.40 6.22 -5.99
N ALA A 77 5.34 7.55 -6.05
CA ALA A 77 5.10 8.38 -4.87
C ALA A 77 3.74 8.07 -4.22
N LYS A 78 2.69 7.84 -5.02
CA LYS A 78 1.36 7.48 -4.49
C LYS A 78 1.38 6.13 -3.78
N ILE A 79 2.06 5.13 -4.34
CA ILE A 79 2.25 3.82 -3.70
C ILE A 79 2.98 3.97 -2.36
N GLU A 80 4.07 4.73 -2.33
CA GLU A 80 4.82 4.98 -1.08
C GLU A 80 3.95 5.67 -0.01
N ILE A 81 3.09 6.62 -0.40
CA ILE A 81 2.14 7.27 0.51
C ILE A 81 1.11 6.27 1.04
N LEU A 82 0.55 5.41 0.18
CA LEU A 82 -0.42 4.39 0.57
C LEU A 82 0.20 3.38 1.55
N THR A 83 1.40 2.87 1.25
CA THR A 83 2.12 1.94 2.14
C THR A 83 2.44 2.58 3.50
N LYS A 84 2.89 3.84 3.53
CA LYS A 84 3.12 4.57 4.79
C LYS A 84 1.83 4.80 5.58
N THR A 85 0.74 5.13 4.89
CA THR A 85 -0.58 5.33 5.53
C THR A 85 -1.10 4.03 6.11
N TYR A 86 -1.00 2.93 5.36
CA TYR A 86 -1.30 1.59 5.85
C TYR A 86 -0.48 1.24 7.09
N ALA A 87 0.84 1.40 7.07
CA ALA A 87 1.70 1.10 8.21
C ALA A 87 1.28 1.88 9.46
N ARG A 88 0.91 3.16 9.31
CA ARG A 88 0.38 3.98 10.41
C ARG A 88 -0.90 3.40 11.00
N PHE A 89 -1.87 3.01 10.17
CA PHE A 89 -3.10 2.39 10.65
C PHE A 89 -2.87 1.00 11.23
N ALA A 90 -2.01 0.18 10.62
CA ALA A 90 -1.65 -1.14 11.10
C ALA A 90 -1.02 -1.09 12.50
N THR A 91 -0.30 0.00 12.85
CA THR A 91 0.22 0.16 14.22
C THR A 91 -0.86 0.28 15.29
N ARG A 92 -2.11 0.64 14.95
CA ARG A 92 -3.25 0.61 15.89
C ARG A 92 -3.71 -0.82 16.22
N LEU A 93 -3.40 -1.79 15.35
CA LEU A 93 -3.69 -3.21 15.57
C LEU A 93 -2.60 -3.90 16.41
N CYS A 94 -1.40 -3.31 16.49
CA CYS A 94 -0.38 -3.71 17.46
C CYS A 94 -0.75 -3.10 18.82
N ALA A 95 -0.64 -3.87 19.91
CA ALA A 95 -0.96 -3.48 21.28
C ALA A 95 -0.83 -1.98 21.57
N THR A 96 -1.94 -1.29 21.82
CA THR A 96 -1.94 -0.24 22.85
C THR A 96 -2.11 -0.95 24.19
N GLY A 97 -1.03 -1.59 24.65
CA GLY A 97 -0.90 -1.88 26.07
C GLY A 97 -0.90 -0.54 26.79
N GLU A 98 -1.98 -0.24 27.51
CA GLU A 98 -1.96 0.84 28.50
C GLU A 98 -0.84 0.54 29.51
N GLY A 99 0.26 1.27 29.39
CA GLY A 99 1.41 1.17 30.27
C GLY A 99 2.33 2.35 30.04
N VAL A 100 2.07 3.45 30.75
CA VAL A 100 3.04 4.54 30.91
C VAL A 100 4.36 3.91 31.38
N THR A 101 5.38 3.93 30.53
CA THR A 101 6.75 3.62 30.97
C THR A 101 7.60 4.82 30.62
N ASP A 102 7.89 5.62 31.65
CA ASP A 102 9.03 6.53 31.63
C ASP A 102 10.30 5.68 31.48
N GLY A 103 11.11 5.98 30.47
CA GLY A 103 12.47 5.42 30.39
C GLY A 103 12.83 4.79 29.04
N ASP A 104 13.50 5.61 28.24
CA ASP A 104 14.65 5.29 27.39
C ASP A 104 14.60 4.12 26.38
N SER A 105 14.65 4.51 25.11
CA SER A 105 15.34 3.87 23.98
C SER A 105 15.52 2.34 23.99
N GLN A 106 14.64 1.62 23.29
CA GLN A 106 15.08 0.53 22.40
C GLN A 106 13.99 0.18 21.39
N SER A 107 14.43 -0.08 20.16
CA SER A 107 13.64 -0.59 19.03
C SER A 107 12.86 -1.85 19.41
N THR A 108 11.61 -1.67 19.84
CA THR A 108 10.68 -2.76 20.10
C THR A 108 10.03 -3.15 18.78
N GLU A 109 10.31 -4.38 18.32
CA GLU A 109 9.50 -5.04 17.30
C GLU A 109 8.05 -5.04 17.79
N LYS A 110 7.23 -4.15 17.22
CA LYS A 110 5.80 -4.09 17.48
C LYS A 110 5.17 -5.38 16.98
N THR A 111 5.14 -6.39 17.83
CA THR A 111 4.47 -7.65 17.56
C THR A 111 2.97 -7.36 17.61
N LEU A 112 2.25 -7.70 16.54
CA LEU A 112 0.79 -7.66 16.54
C LEU A 112 0.31 -8.62 17.65
N ASP A 113 -0.50 -8.15 18.60
CA ASP A 113 -1.06 -9.03 19.65
C ASP A 113 -1.87 -10.17 19.04
N PHE A 114 -2.45 -9.92 17.87
CA PHE A 114 -3.23 -10.87 17.10
C PHE A 114 -2.86 -10.77 15.63
N TYR A 115 -2.43 -11.89 15.06
CA TYR A 115 -2.27 -12.00 13.62
C TYR A 115 -3.65 -11.97 12.97
N ILE A 116 -3.92 -10.92 12.20
CA ILE A 116 -5.04 -10.86 11.27
C ILE A 116 -4.49 -11.27 9.91
N SER A 117 -5.13 -12.24 9.26
CA SER A 117 -4.73 -12.68 7.93
C SER A 117 -5.01 -11.61 6.88
N GLY A 118 -4.41 -11.72 5.69
CA GLY A 118 -4.72 -10.82 4.58
C GLY A 118 -6.22 -10.69 4.28
N GLU A 119 -7.00 -11.76 4.45
CA GLU A 119 -8.47 -11.76 4.28
C GLU A 119 -9.22 -10.89 5.30
N GLY A 120 -8.51 -10.36 6.29
CA GLY A 120 -9.07 -9.54 7.35
C GLY A 120 -9.54 -10.37 8.55
N PRO A 121 -10.29 -9.74 9.47
CA PRO A 121 -10.74 -10.38 10.70
C PRO A 121 -11.77 -11.48 10.44
N CYS A 122 -11.67 -12.59 11.17
CA CYS A 122 -12.61 -13.71 11.13
C CYS A 122 -13.37 -13.87 12.46
N VAL A 123 -14.18 -14.92 12.57
CA VAL A 123 -14.94 -15.25 13.78
C VAL A 123 -14.05 -15.45 15.01
N GLU A 124 -12.82 -15.92 14.80
CA GLU A 124 -11.82 -16.16 15.85
C GLU A 124 -11.03 -14.90 16.23
N THR A 125 -11.07 -13.85 15.39
CA THR A 125 -10.40 -12.59 15.72
C THR A 125 -11.05 -11.94 16.94
N PRO A 126 -10.29 -11.53 17.97
CA PRO A 126 -10.88 -10.92 19.16
C PRO A 126 -11.76 -9.70 18.87
N TYR A 127 -12.81 -9.53 19.67
CA TYR A 127 -13.78 -8.44 19.47
C TYR A 127 -13.13 -7.05 19.43
N HIS A 128 -12.16 -6.78 20.31
CA HIS A 128 -11.45 -5.50 20.33
C HIS A 128 -10.66 -5.26 19.02
N ALA A 129 -9.99 -6.28 18.49
CA ALA A 129 -9.24 -6.18 17.23
C ALA A 129 -10.19 -5.96 16.04
N ARG A 130 -11.37 -6.61 16.03
CA ARG A 130 -12.42 -6.35 15.04
C ARG A 130 -12.96 -4.92 15.11
N ASN A 131 -13.13 -4.37 16.31
CA ASN A 131 -13.59 -2.98 16.47
C ASN A 131 -12.55 -1.99 15.93
N ILE A 132 -11.27 -2.16 16.27
CA ILE A 132 -10.19 -1.32 15.75
C ILE A 132 -10.14 -1.43 14.22
N TRP A 133 -10.23 -2.64 13.67
CA TRP A 133 -10.29 -2.85 12.23
C TRP A 133 -11.44 -2.07 11.57
N ASN A 134 -12.66 -2.20 12.11
CA ASN A 134 -13.85 -1.53 11.59
C ASN A 134 -13.74 0.01 11.67
N GLU A 135 -13.08 0.56 12.68
CA GLU A 135 -12.80 1.99 12.79
C GLU A 135 -11.80 2.44 11.71
N ILE A 136 -10.72 1.69 11.55
CA ILE A 136 -9.71 1.96 10.53
C ILE A 136 -10.34 1.93 9.13
N GLU A 137 -11.18 0.94 8.83
CA GLU A 137 -11.82 0.82 7.53
C GLU A 137 -12.73 2.01 7.20
N LYS A 138 -13.42 2.57 8.21
CA LYS A 138 -14.22 3.79 8.04
C LYS A 138 -13.37 5.01 7.76
N GLU A 139 -12.21 5.13 8.41
CA GLU A 139 -11.28 6.25 8.23
C GLU A 139 -10.45 6.12 6.93
N PHE A 140 -10.13 4.89 6.53
CA PHE A 140 -9.26 4.55 5.43
C PHE A 140 -9.77 3.30 4.73
N ILE A 141 -10.72 3.52 3.81
CA ILE A 141 -11.42 2.45 3.06
C ILE A 141 -10.49 1.51 2.29
N PHE A 142 -9.25 1.92 2.02
CA PHE A 142 -8.26 1.12 1.30
C PHE A 142 -7.49 0.15 2.21
N PHE A 143 -7.70 0.23 3.53
CA PHE A 143 -6.97 -0.55 4.52
C PHE A 143 -7.05 -2.06 4.26
N PRO A 144 -8.23 -2.68 4.04
CA PRO A 144 -8.32 -4.13 3.84
C PRO A 144 -7.54 -4.60 2.59
N ALA A 145 -7.62 -3.84 1.48
CA ALA A 145 -6.90 -4.19 0.26
C ALA A 145 -5.38 -4.02 0.43
N LEU A 146 -4.92 -3.00 1.14
CA LEU A 146 -3.51 -2.83 1.46
C LEU A 146 -3.00 -3.86 2.47
N HIS A 147 -3.86 -4.41 3.33
CA HIS A 147 -3.49 -5.49 4.25
C HIS A 147 -3.26 -6.83 3.53
N ARG A 148 -3.93 -7.05 2.39
CA ARG A 148 -3.71 -8.20 1.50
C ARG A 148 -2.43 -8.12 0.67
N ILE A 149 -1.84 -6.92 0.56
CA ILE A 149 -0.64 -6.64 -0.25
C ILE A 149 0.59 -6.72 0.64
#